data_AF-A0A1B6NW88-F1
#
_entry.id   AF-A0A1B6NW88-F1
#
_cell.length_a   1.000
_cell.length_b   1.000
_cell.length_c   1.000
_cell.angle_alpha   90.00
_cell.angle_beta   90.00
_cell.angle_gamma   90.00
#
_symmetry.space_group_name_H-M   'P 1'
#
loop_
_entity.id
_entity.type
_entity.pdbx_description
1 polymer ?
#
loop_
_entity_poly.entity_id
_entity_poly.type
_entity_poly.pdbx_seq_one_letter_code
_entity_poly.pdbx_strand_id
1 'polypeptide(L)'
;MPDIPLNLNTLLIIAPYSIALAIVGLLESMMTATIVDELTDTPSDKNKECRGQGIANVVSGFFGGMAGCAMIGQSMINVKSGGRTRLSTLIAGVVLLIMVVFLSEWVSQIPMAALVAVMIMVSIGTFNWQSIREFKTHPMSFNI
;
A
#
# COMPACT_ATOMS: atom_id res chain seq x y z
N MET A 1 20.44 8.13 -8.05
CA MET A 1 19.63 8.17 -9.28
C MET A 1 19.60 6.76 -9.85
N PRO A 2 18.50 6.29 -10.43
CA PRO A 2 18.43 4.93 -11.00
C PRO A 2 19.45 4.77 -12.13
N ASP A 3 20.34 3.77 -12.01
CA ASP A 3 21.37 3.42 -13.00
C ASP A 3 20.76 2.65 -14.17
N ILE A 4 19.79 3.27 -14.85
CA ILE A 4 19.02 2.68 -15.94
C ILE A 4 19.14 3.60 -17.17
N PRO A 5 19.40 3.06 -18.37
CA PRO A 5 19.45 3.87 -19.58
C PRO A 5 18.11 4.60 -19.79
N LEU A 6 18.15 5.93 -19.82
CA LEU A 6 17.01 6.82 -20.07
C LEU A 6 16.64 6.83 -21.56
N ASN A 7 16.24 5.67 -22.08
CA ASN A 7 15.90 5.46 -23.48
C ASN A 7 14.41 5.16 -23.65
N LEU A 8 13.88 5.44 -24.84
CA LEU A 8 12.49 5.16 -25.21
C LEU A 8 12.11 3.68 -25.02
N ASN A 9 13.06 2.77 -25.25
CA ASN A 9 12.87 1.33 -25.06
C ASN A 9 12.59 0.98 -23.58
N THR A 10 13.35 1.57 -22.65
CA THR A 10 13.11 1.39 -21.21
C THR A 10 11.73 1.91 -20.84
N LEU A 11 11.34 3.07 -21.36
CA LEU A 11 10.03 3.66 -21.11
C LEU A 11 8.90 2.76 -21.60
N LEU A 12 9.01 2.20 -22.81
CA LEU A 12 8.01 1.28 -23.37
C LEU A 12 7.88 -0.01 -22.56
N ILE A 13 8.96 -0.50 -21.96
CA ILE A 13 8.93 -1.69 -21.09
C ILE A 13 8.21 -1.38 -19.78
N ILE A 14 8.54 -0.27 -19.12
CA ILE A 14 7.99 0.05 -17.78
C ILE A 14 6.60 0.70 -17.82
N ALA A 15 6.24 1.36 -18.93
CA ALA A 15 4.98 2.08 -19.08
C ALA A 15 3.73 1.25 -18.73
N PRO A 16 3.51 0.03 -19.28
CA PRO A 16 2.31 -0.74 -18.97
C PRO A 16 2.23 -1.11 -17.48
N TYR A 17 3.35 -1.51 -16.86
CA TYR A 17 3.41 -1.84 -15.44
C TYR A 17 3.19 -0.61 -14.55
N SER A 18 3.79 0.53 -14.91
CA SER A 18 3.66 1.77 -14.16
C SER A 18 2.23 2.31 -14.18
N ILE A 19 1.55 2.22 -15.33
CA ILE A 19 0.14 2.61 -15.46
C ILE A 19 -0.75 1.68 -14.62
N ALA A 20 -0.54 0.36 -14.70
CA ALA A 20 -1.32 -0.60 -13.91
C ALA A 20 -1.15 -0.35 -12.40
N LEU A 21 0.09 -0.16 -11.93
CA LEU A 21 0.38 0.15 -10.53
C LEU A 21 -0.19 1.50 -10.10
N ALA A 22 -0.15 2.52 -10.96
CA ALA A 22 -0.76 3.80 -10.66
C ALA A 22 -2.27 3.68 -10.46
N ILE A 23 -2.98 2.95 -11.35
CA ILE A 23 -4.42 2.73 -11.22
C ILE A 23 -4.74 1.97 -9.94
N VAL A 24 -4.08 0.84 -9.68
CA VAL A 24 -4.30 0.03 -8.47
C VAL A 24 -4.03 0.84 -7.21
N GLY A 25 -2.90 1.55 -7.17
CA GLY A 25 -2.53 2.36 -6.01
C GLY A 25 -3.49 3.52 -5.74
N LEU A 26 -4.04 4.15 -6.78
CA LEU A 26 -5.06 5.19 -6.63
C LEU A 26 -6.39 4.62 -6.15
N LEU A 27 -6.82 3.47 -6.69
CA LEU A 27 -8.04 2.80 -6.25
C LEU A 27 -7.96 2.42 -4.77
N GLU A 28 -6.86 1.80 -4.34
CA GLU A 28 -6.66 1.42 -2.94
C GLU A 28 -6.63 2.65 -2.03
N SER A 29 -6.00 3.74 -2.46
CA SER A 29 -5.94 4.98 -1.70
C SER A 29 -7.30 5.66 -1.56
N MET A 30 -8.11 5.71 -2.63
CA MET A 30 -9.50 6.20 -2.58
C MET A 30 -10.36 5.37 -1.62
N MET A 31 -10.27 4.04 -1.69
CA MET A 31 -11.01 3.14 -0.81
C MET A 31 -10.58 3.32 0.65
N THR A 32 -9.27 3.38 0.90
CA THR A 32 -8.72 3.61 2.23
C THR A 32 -9.16 4.95 2.81
N ALA A 33 -9.07 6.03 2.02
CA ALA A 33 -9.48 7.37 2.44
C ALA A 33 -10.97 7.40 2.80
N THR A 34 -11.82 6.74 2.02
CA THR A 34 -13.27 6.68 2.30
C THR A 34 -13.55 5.95 3.61
N ILE A 35 -12.90 4.81 3.86
CA ILE A 35 -13.06 4.05 5.10
C ILE A 35 -12.56 4.87 6.31
N VAL A 36 -11.43 5.58 6.17
CA VAL A 36 -10.89 6.43 7.24
C VAL A 36 -11.79 7.63 7.50
N ASP A 37 -12.33 8.25 6.47
CA ASP A 37 -13.29 9.36 6.58
C ASP A 37 -14.52 8.92 7.40
N GLU A 38 -15.07 7.74 7.09
CA GLU A 38 -16.21 7.15 7.81
C GLU A 38 -15.90 6.87 9.29
N LEU A 39 -14.68 6.41 9.61
CA LEU A 39 -14.29 6.10 11.00
C LEU A 39 -13.95 7.33 11.83
N THR A 40 -13.58 8.42 11.15
CA THR A 40 -13.17 9.66 11.80
C THR A 40 -14.25 10.72 11.78
N ASP A 41 -15.35 10.50 11.05
CA ASP A 41 -16.40 11.47 10.76
C ASP A 41 -15.84 12.77 10.14
N THR A 42 -14.76 12.66 9.37
CA THR A 42 -14.11 13.82 8.73
C THR A 42 -13.91 13.60 7.24
N PRO A 43 -14.30 14.55 6.37
CA PRO A 43 -14.13 14.39 4.93
C PRO A 43 -12.68 14.68 4.50
N SER A 44 -12.13 13.85 3.62
CA SER A 44 -10.85 14.08 2.95
C SER A 44 -11.02 14.57 1.51
N ASP A 45 -10.02 15.31 1.02
CA ASP A 45 -9.88 15.68 -0.38
C ASP A 45 -9.09 14.60 -1.14
N LYS A 46 -9.82 13.86 -1.96
CA LYS A 46 -9.34 12.72 -2.75
C LYS A 46 -8.33 13.15 -3.80
N ASN A 47 -8.51 14.32 -4.41
CA ASN A 47 -7.57 14.85 -5.41
C ASN A 47 -6.24 15.22 -4.76
N LYS A 48 -6.29 15.76 -3.54
CA LYS A 48 -5.08 16.06 -2.76
C LYS A 48 -4.33 14.79 -2.36
N GLU A 49 -5.05 13.73 -2.01
CA GLU A 49 -4.46 12.41 -1.72
C GLU A 49 -3.76 11.83 -2.95
N CYS A 50 -4.43 11.79 -4.11
CA CYS A 50 -3.85 11.30 -5.36
C CYS A 50 -2.57 12.06 -5.75
N ARG A 51 -2.59 13.39 -5.62
CA ARG A 51 -1.39 14.23 -5.86
C ARG A 51 -0.28 13.93 -4.86
N GLY A 52 -0.62 13.80 -3.58
CA GLY A 52 0.34 13.47 -2.51
C GLY A 52 1.03 12.12 -2.77
N GLN A 53 0.25 11.09 -3.09
CA GLN A 53 0.76 9.75 -3.41
C GLN A 53 1.63 9.74 -4.66
N GLY A 54 1.23 10.46 -5.72
CA GLY A 54 2.03 10.59 -6.93
C GLY A 54 3.39 11.24 -6.66
N ILE A 55 3.42 12.35 -5.93
CA ILE A 55 4.67 13.03 -5.55
C ILE A 55 5.53 12.11 -4.67
N ALA A 56 4.93 11.44 -3.68
CA ALA A 56 5.64 10.51 -2.81
C ALA A 56 6.30 9.36 -3.58
N ASN A 57 5.60 8.76 -4.56
CA ASN A 57 6.15 7.68 -5.38
C ASN A 57 7.25 8.16 -6.34
N VAL A 58 7.13 9.37 -6.90
CA VAL A 58 8.20 9.96 -7.72
C VAL A 58 9.46 10.16 -6.87
N VAL A 59 9.31 10.77 -5.69
CA VAL A 59 10.44 10.98 -4.76
C VAL A 59 11.03 9.62 -4.34
N SER A 60 10.20 8.66 -3.93
CA SER A 60 10.63 7.29 -3.57
C SER A 60 11.49 6.67 -4.67
N GLY A 61 11.03 6.73 -5.93
CA GLY A 61 11.76 6.18 -7.08
C GLY A 61 13.15 6.81 -7.28
N PHE A 62 13.32 8.12 -7.04
CA PHE A 62 14.64 8.77 -7.13
C PHE A 62 15.64 8.28 -6.08
N PHE A 63 15.15 7.86 -4.91
CA PHE A 63 15.94 7.26 -3.83
C PHE A 63 16.07 5.74 -3.95
N GLY A 64 15.59 5.12 -5.04
CA GLY A 64 15.61 3.68 -5.24
C GLY A 64 14.57 2.92 -4.42
N GLY A 65 13.57 3.62 -3.89
CA GLY A 65 12.46 3.04 -3.15
C GLY A 65 11.44 2.34 -4.05
N MET A 66 10.68 1.41 -3.46
CA MET A 66 9.58 0.72 -4.12
C MET A 66 8.37 1.64 -4.26
N ALA A 67 7.51 1.36 -5.24
CA ALA A 67 6.20 2.00 -5.34
C ALA A 67 5.32 1.63 -4.13
N GLY A 68 4.60 2.62 -3.59
CA GLY A 68 3.72 2.45 -2.44
C GLY A 68 2.33 3.07 -2.67
N CYS A 69 1.42 2.71 -1.77
CA CYS A 69 0.04 3.15 -1.72
C CYS A 69 -0.44 3.21 -0.26
N ALA A 70 -1.63 3.76 -0.05
CA ALA A 70 -2.26 3.67 1.25
C ALA A 70 -2.71 2.23 1.49
N MET A 71 -2.50 1.74 2.71
CA MET A 71 -2.90 0.40 3.11
C MET A 71 -4.09 0.47 4.06
N ILE A 72 -5.21 -0.16 3.68
CA ILE A 72 -6.44 -0.17 4.49
C ILE A 72 -6.13 -0.71 5.90
N GLY A 73 -5.55 -1.90 6.01
CA GLY A 73 -5.31 -2.56 7.30
C GLY A 73 -4.49 -1.74 8.28
N GLN A 74 -3.37 -1.16 7.85
CA GLN A 74 -2.51 -0.36 8.72
C GLN A 74 -3.14 1.00 9.06
N SER A 75 -3.89 1.60 8.13
CA SER A 75 -4.63 2.83 8.40
C SER A 75 -5.71 2.61 9.46
N MET A 76 -6.43 1.49 9.39
CA MET A 76 -7.41 1.08 10.39
C MET A 76 -6.79 0.90 11.77
N ILE A 77 -5.65 0.22 11.86
CA ILE A 77 -4.92 0.02 13.12
C ILE A 77 -4.50 1.37 13.68
N ASN A 78 -3.88 2.22 12.86
CA ASN A 78 -3.41 3.55 13.26
C ASN A 78 -4.54 4.44 13.81
N VAL A 79 -5.69 4.50 13.12
CA VAL A 79 -6.86 5.29 13.56
C VAL A 79 -7.47 4.71 14.84
N LYS A 80 -7.59 3.39 14.94
CA LYS A 80 -8.09 2.71 16.17
C LYS A 80 -7.14 2.91 17.36
N SER A 81 -5.84 3.04 17.11
CA SER A 81 -4.83 3.41 18.12
C SER A 81 -4.82 4.90 18.47
N GLY A 82 -5.74 5.71 17.94
CA GLY A 82 -5.88 7.13 18.23
C GLY A 82 -5.13 8.08 17.29
N GLY A 83 -4.43 7.54 16.28
CA GLY A 83 -3.71 8.33 15.28
C GLY A 83 -4.66 9.03 14.31
N ARG A 84 -4.94 10.32 14.54
CA ARG A 84 -5.85 11.14 13.71
C ARG A 84 -5.18 12.27 12.93
N THR A 85 -3.90 12.54 13.20
CA THR A 85 -3.17 13.63 12.57
C THR A 85 -2.11 13.10 11.61
N ARG A 86 -1.68 13.95 10.66
CA ARG A 86 -0.58 13.66 9.73
C ARG A 86 0.75 13.37 10.45
N LEU A 87 0.87 13.81 11.70
CA LEU A 87 2.03 13.53 12.53
C LEU A 87 2.13 12.03 12.85
N SER A 88 1.01 11.31 12.94
CA SER A 88 0.99 9.85 13.19
C SER A 88 1.74 9.08 12.11
N THR A 89 1.47 9.39 10.84
CA THR A 89 2.11 8.71 9.70
C THR A 89 3.56 9.16 9.53
N LEU A 90 3.87 10.42 9.82
CA LEU A 90 5.26 10.92 9.83
C LEU A 90 6.09 10.17 10.88
N ILE A 91 5.58 10.04 12.11
CA ILE A 91 6.27 9.30 13.18
C ILE A 91 6.44 7.84 12.79
N ALA A 92 5.43 7.19 12.22
CA ALA A 92 5.55 5.80 11.75
C ALA A 92 6.70 5.63 10.74
N GLY A 93 6.81 6.53 9.75
CA GLY A 93 7.89 6.50 8.77
C GLY A 93 9.27 6.80 9.37
N VAL A 94 9.37 7.79 10.26
CA VAL A 94 10.64 8.13 10.93
C VAL A 94 11.12 6.99 11.84
N VAL A 95 10.21 6.39 12.61
CA VAL A 95 10.53 5.24 13.48
C VAL A 95 10.97 4.04 12.63
N LEU A 96 10.30 3.77 11.52
CA LEU A 96 10.71 2.72 10.58
C LEU A 96 12.11 2.98 10.03
N LEU A 97 12.42 4.21 9.63
CA LEU A 97 13.74 4.59 9.13
C LEU A 97 14.82 4.38 10.20
N ILE A 98 14.58 4.83 11.44
CA ILE A 98 15.49 4.60 12.57
C ILE A 98 15.69 3.11 12.81
N MET A 99 14.62 2.31 12.79
CA MET A 99 14.69 0.86 12.99
C MET A 99 15.56 0.20 11.92
N VAL A 100 15.36 0.54 10.64
CA VAL A 100 16.13 -0.08 9.55
C VAL A 100 17.60 0.35 9.56
N VAL A 101 17.90 1.62 9.88
CA VAL A 101 19.28 2.13 9.86
C VAL A 101 20.09 1.65 11.07
N PHE A 102 19.52 1.67 12.28
CA PHE A 102 20.26 1.36 13.51
C PHE A 102 20.13 -0.10 13.96
N LEU A 103 19.04 -0.79 13.64
CA LEU A 103 18.79 -2.18 14.05
C LEU A 103 18.99 -3.17 12.89
N SER A 104 19.69 -2.79 11.82
CA SER A 104 19.93 -3.63 10.64
C SER A 104 20.52 -5.01 10.98
N GLU A 105 21.48 -5.07 11.92
CA GLU A 105 22.09 -6.32 12.37
C GLU A 105 21.07 -7.28 13.00
N TRP A 106 20.13 -6.76 13.78
CA TRP A 106 19.07 -7.56 14.41
C TRP A 106 18.02 -7.99 13.39
N VAL A 107 17.63 -7.09 12.48
CA VAL A 107 16.68 -7.38 11.40
C VAL A 107 17.22 -8.48 10.48
N SER A 108 18.54 -8.51 10.24
CA SER A 108 19.17 -9.54 9.39
C SER A 108 19.11 -10.97 9.98
N GLN A 109 18.88 -11.10 11.28
CA GLN A 109 18.75 -12.40 11.96
C GLN A 109 17.35 -12.98 11.87
N ILE A 110 16.37 -12.23 11.33
CA ILE A 110 14.99 -12.69 11.22
C ILE A 110 14.95 -13.87 10.23
N PRO A 111 14.51 -15.06 10.66
CA PRO A 111 14.48 -16.23 9.78
C PRO A 111 13.44 -16.02 8.67
N MET A 112 13.80 -16.41 7.44
CA MET A 112 12.88 -16.33 6.29
C MET A 112 11.56 -17.08 6.54
N ALA A 113 11.59 -18.14 7.35
CA ALA A 113 10.39 -18.88 7.77
C ALA A 113 9.36 -17.99 8.50
N ALA A 114 9.80 -17.05 9.33
CA ALA A 114 8.89 -16.13 10.03
C ALA A 114 8.23 -15.16 9.04
N LEU A 115 8.99 -14.63 8.07
CA LEU A 115 8.44 -13.75 7.03
C LEU A 115 7.40 -14.46 6.17
N VAL A 116 7.67 -15.71 5.77
CA VAL A 116 6.71 -16.54 5.03
C VAL A 116 5.44 -16.79 5.84
N ALA A 117 5.57 -17.12 7.13
CA ALA A 117 4.40 -17.34 8.00
C ALA A 117 3.51 -16.09 8.09
N VAL A 118 4.10 -14.90 8.20
CA VAL A 118 3.36 -13.63 8.19
C VAL A 118 2.65 -13.43 6.84
N MET A 119 3.32 -13.71 5.71
CA MET A 119 2.69 -13.59 4.38
C MET A 119 1.53 -14.56 4.16
N ILE A 120 1.61 -15.78 4.71
CA ILE A 120 0.49 -16.75 4.71
C ILE A 120 -0.70 -16.18 5.49
N MET A 121 -0.45 -15.62 6.68
CA MET A 121 -1.51 -15.01 7.49
C MET A 121 -2.17 -13.83 6.79
N VAL A 122 -1.39 -12.94 6.18
CA VAL A 122 -1.90 -11.80 5.39
C VAL A 122 -2.73 -12.28 4.20
N SER A 123 -2.29 -13.35 3.54
CA SER A 123 -3.02 -13.95 2.40
C SER A 123 -4.36 -14.51 2.85
N ILE A 124 -4.41 -15.23 3.98
CA ILE A 124 -5.66 -15.74 4.56
C ILE A 124 -6.59 -14.58 4.96
N GLY A 125 -6.05 -13.51 5.55
CA GLY A 125 -6.83 -12.34 5.97
C GLY A 125 -7.37 -11.50 4.82
N THR A 126 -6.64 -11.43 3.69
CA THR A 126 -7.06 -10.69 2.49
C THR A 126 -8.09 -11.46 1.68
N PHE A 127 -8.08 -12.79 1.77
CA PHE A 127 -8.97 -13.64 1.01
C PHE A 127 -10.42 -13.52 1.50
N ASN A 128 -11.35 -13.16 0.62
CA ASN A 128 -12.77 -13.11 0.95
C ASN A 128 -13.37 -14.53 1.04
N TRP A 129 -13.40 -15.10 2.24
CA TRP A 129 -13.94 -16.44 2.48
C TRP A 129 -15.45 -16.55 2.20
N GLN A 130 -16.19 -15.44 2.25
CA GLN A 130 -17.61 -15.42 1.91
C GLN A 130 -17.82 -15.69 0.41
N SER A 131 -16.91 -15.22 -0.45
CA SER A 131 -16.96 -15.46 -1.91
C SER A 131 -16.97 -16.95 -2.26
N ILE A 132 -16.21 -17.78 -1.54
CA ILE A 132 -16.23 -19.25 -1.72
C ILE A 132 -17.58 -19.85 -1.30
N ARG A 133 -18.16 -19.36 -0.21
CA ARG A 133 -19.43 -19.87 0.33
C ARG A 133 -20.62 -19.47 -0.55
N GLU A 134 -20.59 -18.27 -1.11
CA GLU A 134 -21.61 -17.72 -1.99
C GLU A 134 -21.56 -18.30 -3.41
N PHE A 135 -20.43 -18.87 -3.82
CA PHE A 135 -20.30 -19.61 -5.08
C PHE A 135 -21.29 -20.78 -5.19
N LYS A 136 -21.74 -21.31 -4.05
CA LYS A 136 -22.72 -22.41 -4.00
C LYS A 136 -24.17 -21.92 -4.11
N THR A 137 -24.46 -20.65 -3.86
CA THR A 137 -25.82 -20.09 -3.83
C THR A 137 -26.14 -19.19 -5.02
N HIS A 138 -25.14 -18.64 -5.71
CA HIS A 138 -25.34 -17.80 -6.89
C HIS A 138 -24.65 -18.41 -8.13
N PRO A 139 -25.35 -19.15 -8.99
CA PRO A 139 -24.81 -19.47 -10.30
C PRO A 139 -24.71 -18.18 -11.12
N MET A 140 -23.53 -17.95 -11.69
CA MET A 140 -23.14 -16.86 -12.60
C MET A 140 -24.30 -16.18 -13.35
N SER A 141 -24.82 -15.08 -12.80
CA SER A 141 -25.51 -14.09 -13.62
C SER A 141 -24.46 -13.16 -14.22
N PHE A 142 -23.87 -13.60 -15.32
CA PHE A 142 -23.26 -12.69 -16.29
C PHE A 142 -24.39 -11.87 -16.89
N ASN A 143 -24.67 -10.69 -16.34
CA ASN A 143 -25.50 -9.73 -17.04
C ASN A 143 -24.58 -8.87 -17.90
N ILE A 144 -24.56 -9.23 -19.19
CA ILE A 144 -24.03 -8.45 -20.31
C ILE A 144 -24.73 -7.09 -20.35
#